data_AF-A0A853BYR4-F1
#
_entry.id   AF-A0A853BYR4-F1
#
_cell.length_a   1.000
_cell.length_b   1.000
_cell.length_c   1.000
_cell.angle_alpha   90.00
_cell.angle_beta   90.00
_cell.angle_gamma   90.00
#
_symmetry.space_group_name_H-M   'P 1'
#
loop_
_entity.id
_entity.type
_entity.pdbx_description
1 polymer ?
#
loop_
_entity_poly.entity_id
_entity_poly.type
_entity_poly.pdbx_seq_one_letter_code
_entity_poly.pdbx_strand_id
1 'polypeptide(L)'
;MSIAVLVPSDLTAVPAAVVELRPRVVARRVAALRQHLVERRDAEPQHARLLDIIREVLDRWEDVADADLHVWERYLGLLEEHAQAPHATAACAATANLVGLGLFAAPRDYLALADLAEMLGHERLARIQHRYGVPLESHPGLQLTTEALRSMLAEGLHERLARHPLTLGRLEAIDNACLRAAHALLLQGIDRDWSVPVLDSIDELVDIAENGTIVEWRHHMAMVTASAWAPYTGRLVEIAAESGHPHAAAVIAAIIDLCRDQSATEGDPVAHDMAPLAALSGAPDTEVARWAGADAPRPAYRRKWAPSRRMRRASEQAAAMVAERRAQREAAARRKNLRSIPGGRSRRAAV
;
A
#
# COMPACT_ATOMS: atom_id res chain seq x y z
N MET A 1 -18.55 -41.26 22.76
CA MET A 1 -19.56 -40.74 21.80
C MET A 1 -19.01 -39.46 21.22
N SER A 2 -18.35 -39.54 20.07
CA SER A 2 -17.82 -38.38 19.35
C SER A 2 -18.85 -37.91 18.33
N ILE A 3 -19.28 -36.65 18.44
CA ILE A 3 -20.15 -36.01 17.46
C ILE A 3 -19.25 -35.46 16.37
N ALA A 4 -19.23 -36.13 15.21
CA ALA A 4 -18.59 -35.63 14.01
C ALA A 4 -19.45 -34.49 13.45
N VAL A 5 -18.94 -33.27 13.50
CA VAL A 5 -19.53 -32.12 12.83
C VAL A 5 -19.09 -32.18 11.37
N LEU A 6 -19.99 -32.63 10.49
CA LEU A 6 -19.85 -32.54 9.05
C LEU A 6 -19.99 -31.06 8.65
N VAL A 7 -18.87 -30.43 8.30
CA VAL A 7 -18.85 -29.14 7.61
C VAL A 7 -19.07 -29.43 6.13
N PRO A 8 -20.13 -28.90 5.48
CA PRO A 8 -20.34 -29.10 4.06
C PRO A 8 -19.25 -28.35 3.28
N SER A 9 -18.32 -29.13 2.71
CA SER A 9 -17.51 -28.72 1.57
C SER A 9 -18.41 -28.82 0.35
N ASP A 10 -18.83 -27.69 -0.21
CA ASP A 10 -19.14 -27.48 -1.64
C ASP A 10 -20.02 -26.23 -1.82
N LEU A 11 -19.35 -25.09 -1.86
CA LEU A 11 -19.83 -23.91 -2.58
C LEU A 11 -18.70 -23.47 -3.52
N THR A 12 -18.32 -24.34 -4.46
CA THR A 12 -17.64 -23.89 -5.68
C THR A 12 -18.64 -23.02 -6.44
N ALA A 13 -18.58 -21.71 -6.21
CA ALA A 13 -19.29 -20.75 -7.04
C ALA A 13 -18.87 -21.01 -8.49
N VAL A 14 -19.81 -21.47 -9.31
CA VAL A 14 -19.60 -21.59 -10.76
C VAL A 14 -19.24 -20.19 -11.23
N PRO A 15 -18.01 -19.92 -11.71
CA PRO A 15 -17.69 -18.61 -12.25
C PRO A 15 -18.67 -18.37 -13.39
N ALA A 16 -19.42 -17.26 -13.32
CA ALA A 16 -20.31 -16.86 -14.40
C ALA A 16 -19.52 -16.94 -15.70
N ALA A 17 -20.01 -17.74 -16.66
CA ALA A 17 -19.34 -17.95 -17.93
C ALA A 17 -19.04 -16.57 -18.54
N VAL A 18 -17.75 -16.22 -18.58
CA VAL A 18 -17.27 -15.02 -19.24
C VAL A 18 -17.58 -15.25 -20.71
N VAL A 19 -18.64 -14.60 -21.20
CA VAL A 19 -18.99 -14.62 -22.62
C VAL A 19 -17.86 -13.88 -23.32
N GLU A 20 -16.92 -14.61 -23.92
CA GLU A 20 -15.84 -14.02 -24.73
C GLU A 20 -16.46 -13.00 -25.69
N LEU A 21 -16.22 -11.72 -25.43
CA LEU A 21 -16.74 -10.69 -26.30
C LEU A 21 -15.98 -10.76 -27.62
N ARG A 22 -16.73 -10.94 -28.71
CA ARG A 22 -16.16 -10.81 -30.06
C ARG A 22 -15.42 -9.47 -30.14
N PRO A 23 -14.19 -9.42 -30.72
CA PRO A 23 -13.38 -8.19 -30.78
C PRO A 23 -14.12 -6.94 -31.28
N ARG A 24 -15.10 -7.12 -32.17
CA ARG A 24 -15.97 -6.04 -32.68
C ARG A 24 -16.80 -5.35 -31.58
N VAL A 25 -17.26 -6.10 -30.58
CA VAL A 25 -18.06 -5.55 -29.47
C VAL A 25 -17.17 -4.70 -28.56
N VAL A 26 -15.97 -5.20 -28.24
CA VAL A 26 -14.97 -4.46 -27.47
C VAL A 26 -14.60 -3.14 -28.17
N ALA A 27 -14.26 -3.20 -29.46
CA ALA A 27 -13.92 -2.02 -30.25
C ALA A 27 -15.05 -0.97 -30.25
N ARG A 28 -16.31 -1.40 -30.37
CA ARG A 28 -17.48 -0.49 -30.32
C ARG A 28 -17.64 0.16 -28.94
N ARG A 29 -17.47 -0.61 -27.86
CA ARG A 29 -17.54 -0.09 -26.47
C ARG A 29 -16.43 0.94 -26.22
N VAL A 30 -15.20 0.62 -26.63
CA VAL A 30 -14.05 1.54 -26.54
C VAL A 30 -14.33 2.83 -27.32
N ALA A 31 -14.83 2.73 -28.56
CA ALA A 31 -15.17 3.91 -29.36
C ALA A 31 -16.24 4.79 -28.69
N ALA A 32 -17.28 4.19 -28.13
CA ALA A 32 -18.33 4.91 -27.41
C ALA A 32 -17.79 5.63 -26.15
N LEU A 33 -16.96 4.95 -25.36
CA LEU A 33 -16.32 5.55 -24.19
C LEU A 33 -15.38 6.70 -24.58
N ARG A 34 -14.58 6.56 -25.64
CA ARG A 34 -13.71 7.63 -26.14
C ARG A 34 -14.52 8.86 -26.55
N GLN A 35 -15.61 8.67 -27.29
CA GLN A 35 -16.50 9.75 -27.69
C GLN A 35 -17.05 10.49 -26.46
N HIS A 36 -17.50 9.74 -25.45
CA HIS A 36 -17.99 10.31 -24.18
C HIS A 36 -16.92 11.11 -23.43
N LEU A 37 -15.66 10.68 -23.44
CA LEU A 37 -14.56 11.43 -22.82
C LEU A 37 -14.26 12.75 -23.56
N VAL A 38 -14.38 12.76 -24.89
CA VAL A 38 -14.19 13.99 -25.70
C VAL A 38 -15.25 15.02 -25.39
N GLU A 39 -16.51 14.60 -25.25
CA GLU A 39 -17.64 15.49 -24.92
C GLU A 39 -17.50 16.14 -23.54
N ARG A 40 -16.70 15.53 -22.65
CA ARG A 40 -16.44 16.03 -21.29
C ARG A 40 -15.20 16.91 -21.18
N ARG A 41 -14.49 17.18 -22.28
CA ARG A 41 -13.16 17.79 -22.27
C ARG A 41 -13.15 19.29 -21.95
N ASP A 42 -14.29 19.97 -21.96
CA ASP A 42 -14.43 21.40 -21.61
C ASP A 42 -14.24 21.70 -20.09
N ALA A 43 -13.48 20.86 -19.40
CA ALA A 43 -13.29 20.92 -17.96
C ALA A 43 -11.97 21.61 -17.57
N GLU A 44 -11.86 21.94 -16.28
CA GLU A 44 -10.63 22.48 -15.69
C GLU A 44 -9.39 21.63 -16.04
N PRO A 45 -8.18 22.23 -16.13
CA PRO A 45 -6.97 21.52 -16.58
C PRO A 45 -6.67 20.21 -15.84
N GLN A 46 -6.94 20.16 -14.53
CA GLN A 46 -6.77 18.94 -13.73
C GLN A 46 -7.75 17.84 -14.17
N HIS A 47 -9.01 18.19 -14.41
CA HIS A 47 -10.01 17.24 -14.89
C HIS A 47 -9.66 16.73 -16.30
N ALA A 48 -9.22 17.63 -17.18
CA ALA A 48 -8.75 17.27 -18.52
C ALA A 48 -7.62 16.24 -18.46
N ARG A 49 -6.64 16.41 -17.54
CA ARG A 49 -5.55 15.43 -17.38
C ARG A 49 -6.06 14.06 -16.93
N LEU A 50 -7.03 14.00 -16.01
CA LEU A 50 -7.64 12.73 -15.60
C LEU A 50 -8.33 12.02 -16.76
N LEU A 51 -9.06 12.76 -17.61
CA LEU A 51 -9.70 12.22 -18.81
C LEU A 51 -8.66 11.73 -19.84
N ASP A 52 -7.57 12.47 -20.01
CA ASP A 52 -6.49 12.08 -20.92
C ASP A 52 -5.83 10.75 -20.50
N ILE A 53 -5.62 10.52 -19.19
CA ILE A 53 -5.09 9.24 -18.67
C ILE A 53 -6.03 8.07 -19.02
N ILE A 54 -7.33 8.24 -18.85
CA ILE A 54 -8.32 7.21 -19.21
C ILE A 54 -8.27 6.93 -20.72
N ARG A 55 -8.24 7.99 -21.54
CA ARG A 55 -8.17 7.86 -23.01
C ARG A 55 -6.90 7.16 -23.46
N GLU A 56 -5.73 7.53 -22.92
CA GLU A 56 -4.43 6.94 -23.29
C GLU A 56 -4.38 5.41 -23.02
N VAL A 57 -5.10 4.93 -22.01
CA VAL A 57 -5.25 3.49 -21.74
C VAL A 57 -6.21 2.86 -22.74
N LEU A 58 -7.39 3.46 -22.95
CA LEU A 58 -8.36 3.01 -23.98
C LEU A 58 -7.77 2.97 -25.40
N ASP A 59 -6.81 3.84 -25.71
CA ASP A 59 -6.12 3.91 -27.00
C ASP A 59 -5.31 2.65 -27.33
N ARG A 60 -4.95 1.85 -26.32
CA ARG A 60 -4.11 0.66 -26.42
C ARG A 60 -4.89 -0.66 -26.33
N TRP A 61 -6.21 -0.63 -26.54
CA TRP A 61 -7.03 -1.85 -26.43
C TRP A 61 -6.61 -2.97 -27.39
N GLU A 62 -6.02 -2.62 -28.53
CA GLU A 62 -5.51 -3.58 -29.53
C GLU A 62 -4.25 -4.31 -29.06
N ASP A 63 -3.54 -3.74 -28.08
CA ASP A 63 -2.32 -4.31 -27.50
C ASP A 63 -2.63 -5.23 -26.30
N VAL A 64 -3.90 -5.40 -25.92
CA VAL A 64 -4.32 -6.26 -24.80
C VAL A 64 -4.18 -7.73 -25.21
N ALA A 65 -3.39 -8.48 -24.45
CA ALA A 65 -3.21 -9.91 -24.68
C ALA A 65 -4.50 -10.70 -24.41
N ASP A 66 -4.70 -11.82 -25.10
CA ASP A 66 -5.89 -12.67 -24.94
C ASP A 66 -6.13 -13.10 -23.48
N ALA A 67 -5.05 -13.37 -22.74
CA ALA A 67 -5.12 -13.74 -21.33
C ALA A 67 -5.72 -12.63 -20.44
N ASP A 68 -5.57 -11.36 -20.83
CA ASP A 68 -5.97 -10.19 -20.04
C ASP A 68 -7.30 -9.58 -20.49
N LEU A 69 -7.95 -10.15 -21.52
CA LEU A 69 -9.24 -9.66 -22.02
C LEU A 69 -10.30 -9.59 -20.91
N HIS A 70 -10.29 -10.53 -19.98
CA HIS A 70 -11.24 -10.54 -18.86
C HIS A 70 -11.05 -9.34 -17.90
N VAL A 71 -9.80 -8.93 -17.64
CA VAL A 71 -9.50 -7.72 -16.86
C VAL A 71 -9.95 -6.49 -17.62
N TRP A 72 -9.67 -6.45 -18.92
CA TRP A 72 -10.08 -5.37 -19.81
C TRP A 72 -11.60 -5.19 -19.86
N GLU A 73 -12.35 -6.29 -19.98
CA GLU A 73 -13.82 -6.26 -20.00
C GLU A 73 -14.42 -5.67 -18.71
N ARG A 74 -13.87 -6.03 -17.55
CA ARG A 74 -14.27 -5.47 -16.26
C ARG A 74 -13.91 -4.00 -16.14
N TYR A 75 -12.74 -3.61 -16.65
CA TYR A 75 -12.33 -2.22 -16.70
C TYR A 75 -13.29 -1.38 -17.56
N LEU A 76 -13.68 -1.87 -18.74
CA LEU A 76 -14.70 -1.20 -19.57
C LEU A 76 -16.04 -1.10 -18.84
N GLY A 77 -16.47 -2.17 -18.15
CA GLY A 77 -17.70 -2.14 -17.34
C GLY A 77 -17.66 -1.08 -16.25
N LEU A 78 -16.54 -0.95 -15.54
CA LEU A 78 -16.32 0.09 -14.52
C LEU A 78 -16.41 1.50 -15.11
N LEU A 79 -15.82 1.72 -16.29
CA LEU A 79 -15.90 3.03 -16.96
C LEU A 79 -17.34 3.35 -17.40
N GLU A 80 -18.08 2.36 -17.90
CA GLU A 80 -19.48 2.52 -18.32
C GLU A 80 -20.38 2.85 -17.13
N GLU A 81 -20.22 2.14 -16.00
CA GLU A 81 -20.96 2.40 -14.76
C GLU A 81 -20.74 3.84 -14.25
N HIS A 82 -19.54 4.37 -14.44
CA HIS A 82 -19.14 5.69 -13.94
C HIS A 82 -19.10 6.79 -15.01
N ALA A 83 -19.53 6.51 -16.24
CA ALA A 83 -19.44 7.45 -17.36
C ALA A 83 -20.10 8.79 -17.04
N GLN A 84 -21.25 8.76 -16.35
CA GLN A 84 -22.06 9.94 -16.01
C GLN A 84 -21.78 10.52 -14.63
N ALA A 85 -20.75 10.05 -13.92
CA ALA A 85 -20.43 10.47 -12.55
C ALA A 85 -19.15 11.35 -12.53
N PRO A 86 -19.25 12.69 -12.56
CA PRO A 86 -18.06 13.55 -12.60
C PRO A 86 -17.10 13.32 -11.42
N HIS A 87 -17.64 13.03 -10.24
CA HIS A 87 -16.87 12.74 -9.02
C HIS A 87 -16.10 11.42 -9.09
N ALA A 88 -16.48 10.49 -9.97
CA ALA A 88 -15.80 9.21 -10.17
C ALA A 88 -14.61 9.29 -11.14
N THR A 89 -14.38 10.44 -11.79
CA THR A 89 -13.31 10.59 -12.79
C THR A 89 -11.91 10.31 -12.23
N ALA A 90 -11.62 10.78 -11.01
CA ALA A 90 -10.35 10.47 -10.35
C ALA A 90 -10.18 8.98 -10.05
N ALA A 91 -11.29 8.29 -9.72
CA ALA A 91 -11.27 6.85 -9.53
C ALA A 91 -11.01 6.13 -10.85
N CYS A 92 -11.73 6.50 -11.91
CA CYS A 92 -11.54 5.94 -13.26
C CYS A 92 -10.11 6.14 -13.77
N ALA A 93 -9.52 7.33 -13.56
CA ALA A 93 -8.14 7.62 -13.98
C ALA A 93 -7.09 6.85 -13.17
N ALA A 94 -7.28 6.73 -11.84
CA ALA A 94 -6.41 5.92 -11.00
C ALA A 94 -6.47 4.43 -11.36
N THR A 95 -7.67 3.90 -11.63
CA THR A 95 -7.86 2.53 -12.11
C THR A 95 -7.28 2.35 -13.51
N ALA A 96 -7.47 3.31 -14.41
CA ALA A 96 -6.85 3.31 -15.74
C ALA A 96 -5.32 3.25 -15.62
N ASN A 97 -4.72 4.02 -14.72
CA ASN A 97 -3.29 3.96 -14.46
C ASN A 97 -2.84 2.61 -13.88
N LEU A 98 -3.62 2.00 -13.00
CA LEU A 98 -3.33 0.64 -12.49
C LEU A 98 -3.33 -0.39 -13.63
N VAL A 99 -4.36 -0.36 -14.50
CA VAL A 99 -4.45 -1.18 -15.72
C VAL A 99 -3.26 -0.89 -16.65
N GLY A 100 -2.92 0.39 -16.81
CA GLY A 100 -1.78 0.87 -17.58
C GLY A 100 -0.46 0.24 -17.15
N LEU A 101 -0.17 0.33 -15.85
CA LEU A 101 1.03 -0.23 -15.25
C LEU A 101 1.04 -1.77 -15.28
N GLY A 102 -0.09 -2.42 -15.03
CA GLY A 102 -0.16 -3.88 -14.95
C GLY A 102 -0.14 -4.58 -16.31
N LEU A 103 -0.76 -4.00 -17.35
CA LEU A 103 -0.86 -4.65 -18.66
C LEU A 103 0.19 -4.17 -19.67
N PHE A 104 0.63 -2.91 -19.59
CA PHE A 104 1.48 -2.31 -20.63
C PHE A 104 2.83 -1.82 -20.11
N ALA A 105 2.87 -1.27 -18.88
CA ALA A 105 4.06 -0.70 -18.26
C ALA A 105 4.85 0.24 -19.21
N ALA A 106 4.14 1.06 -20.00
CA ALA A 106 4.76 1.97 -20.95
C ALA A 106 5.21 3.27 -20.26
N PRO A 107 6.16 4.04 -20.83
CA PRO A 107 6.63 5.31 -20.24
C PRO A 107 5.51 6.30 -19.86
N ARG A 108 4.40 6.29 -20.62
CA ARG A 108 3.21 7.13 -20.34
C ARG A 108 2.47 6.73 -19.06
N ASP A 109 2.49 5.45 -18.68
CA ASP A 109 1.84 4.95 -17.47
C ASP A 109 2.57 5.43 -16.22
N TYR A 110 3.90 5.49 -16.28
CA TYR A 110 4.71 6.04 -15.20
C TYR A 110 4.58 7.58 -15.08
N LEU A 111 4.43 8.28 -16.21
CA LEU A 111 4.09 9.71 -16.19
C LEU A 111 2.71 9.96 -15.58
N ALA A 112 1.71 9.16 -15.97
CA ALA A 112 0.36 9.21 -15.40
C ALA A 112 0.37 8.92 -13.90
N LEU A 113 1.20 7.97 -13.44
CA LEU A 113 1.40 7.67 -12.02
C LEU A 113 1.94 8.91 -11.27
N ALA A 114 2.97 9.57 -11.81
CA ALA A 114 3.53 10.78 -11.21
C ALA A 114 2.51 11.93 -11.16
N ASP A 115 1.75 12.15 -12.23
CA ASP A 115 0.70 13.17 -12.29
C ASP A 115 -0.42 12.90 -11.27
N LEU A 116 -0.90 11.66 -11.20
CA LEU A 116 -1.93 11.26 -10.25
C LEU A 116 -1.44 11.37 -8.81
N ALA A 117 -0.17 11.01 -8.56
CA ALA A 117 0.44 11.15 -7.25
C ALA A 117 0.53 12.62 -6.81
N GLU A 118 0.87 13.54 -7.72
CA GLU A 118 0.90 14.97 -7.46
C GLU A 118 -0.51 15.53 -7.18
N MET A 119 -1.51 15.12 -7.96
CA MET A 119 -2.89 15.59 -7.82
C MET A 119 -3.61 15.02 -6.59
N LEU A 120 -3.41 13.73 -6.28
CA LEU A 120 -4.22 13.00 -5.29
C LEU A 120 -3.44 12.71 -3.99
N GLY A 121 -2.12 12.64 -4.05
CA GLY A 121 -1.25 12.06 -3.02
C GLY A 121 -1.20 10.54 -3.09
N HIS A 122 -0.03 9.96 -2.80
CA HIS A 122 0.24 8.51 -2.95
C HIS A 122 -0.70 7.63 -2.12
N GLU A 123 -1.00 7.99 -0.87
CA GLU A 123 -1.90 7.19 -0.01
C GLU A 123 -3.32 7.13 -0.55
N ARG A 124 -3.85 8.27 -1.03
CA ARG A 124 -5.19 8.33 -1.61
C ARG A 124 -5.23 7.60 -2.94
N LEU A 125 -4.21 7.77 -3.78
CA LEU A 125 -4.08 7.08 -5.05
C LEU A 125 -4.07 5.56 -4.84
N ALA A 126 -3.20 5.04 -3.96
CA ALA A 126 -3.11 3.63 -3.65
C ALA A 126 -4.44 3.06 -3.10
N ARG A 127 -5.14 3.81 -2.24
CA ARG A 127 -6.45 3.40 -1.72
C ARG A 127 -7.51 3.29 -2.81
N ILE A 128 -7.53 4.24 -3.75
CA ILE A 128 -8.43 4.22 -4.89
C ILE A 128 -8.08 3.04 -5.80
N GLN A 129 -6.80 2.88 -6.16
CA GLN A 129 -6.32 1.77 -6.98
C GLN A 129 -6.64 0.42 -6.36
N HIS A 130 -6.44 0.25 -5.06
CA HIS A 130 -6.82 -0.98 -4.37
C HIS A 130 -8.34 -1.20 -4.40
N ARG A 131 -9.13 -0.21 -3.99
CA ARG A 131 -10.60 -0.33 -3.90
C ARG A 131 -11.25 -0.64 -5.24
N TYR A 132 -10.82 0.04 -6.31
CA TYR A 132 -11.41 -0.12 -7.64
C TYR A 132 -10.65 -1.15 -8.51
N GLY A 133 -9.44 -1.54 -8.12
CA GLY A 133 -8.69 -2.61 -8.74
C GLY A 133 -9.18 -3.99 -8.33
N VAL A 134 -9.52 -4.21 -7.05
CA VAL A 134 -10.00 -5.52 -6.54
C VAL A 134 -11.16 -6.11 -7.39
N PRO A 135 -12.20 -5.35 -7.79
CA PRO A 135 -13.24 -5.89 -8.66
C PRO A 135 -12.77 -6.30 -10.07
N LEU A 136 -11.62 -5.81 -10.54
CA LEU A 136 -11.03 -6.21 -11.82
C LEU A 136 -10.34 -7.56 -11.73
N GLU A 137 -9.98 -8.00 -10.53
CA GLU A 137 -9.14 -9.17 -10.26
C GLU A 137 -9.98 -10.44 -10.18
N SER A 138 -9.66 -11.46 -10.99
CA SER A 138 -10.29 -12.80 -10.87
C SER A 138 -9.53 -13.70 -9.91
N HIS A 139 -8.22 -13.48 -9.81
CA HIS A 139 -7.29 -14.37 -9.15
C HIS A 139 -7.13 -13.94 -7.69
N PRO A 140 -7.11 -14.87 -6.72
CA PRO A 140 -6.94 -14.53 -5.30
C PRO A 140 -5.61 -13.80 -5.02
N GLY A 141 -4.58 -14.06 -5.83
CA GLY A 141 -3.30 -13.34 -5.80
C GLY A 141 -3.31 -11.92 -6.37
N LEU A 142 -4.46 -11.41 -6.83
CA LEU A 142 -4.62 -10.06 -7.42
C LEU A 142 -3.55 -9.78 -8.51
N GLN A 143 -3.68 -10.48 -9.65
CA GLN A 143 -2.69 -10.46 -10.73
C GLN A 143 -2.42 -9.06 -11.27
N LEU A 144 -3.43 -8.25 -11.57
CA LEU A 144 -3.22 -6.91 -12.11
C LEU A 144 -2.43 -6.01 -11.14
N THR A 145 -2.78 -6.06 -9.86
CA THR A 145 -2.10 -5.30 -8.79
C THR A 145 -0.67 -5.79 -8.60
N THR A 146 -0.46 -7.11 -8.70
CA THR A 146 0.87 -7.73 -8.66
C THR A 146 1.72 -7.25 -9.83
N GLU A 147 1.23 -7.30 -11.07
CA GLU A 147 1.95 -6.83 -12.25
C GLU A 147 2.26 -5.33 -12.19
N ALA A 148 1.32 -4.52 -11.69
CA ALA A 148 1.55 -3.10 -11.50
C ALA A 148 2.64 -2.83 -10.44
N LEU A 149 2.62 -3.55 -9.31
CA LEU A 149 3.67 -3.46 -8.30
C LEU A 149 5.03 -3.85 -8.87
N ARG A 150 5.10 -5.01 -9.55
CA ARG A 150 6.32 -5.50 -10.20
C ARG A 150 6.86 -4.50 -11.20
N SER A 151 5.98 -3.91 -12.02
CA SER A 151 6.34 -2.87 -12.99
C SER A 151 6.90 -1.59 -12.34
N MET A 152 6.48 -1.24 -11.13
CA MET A 152 7.03 -0.12 -10.37
C MET A 152 8.37 -0.43 -9.69
N LEU A 153 8.66 -1.71 -9.42
CA LEU A 153 9.86 -2.18 -8.73
C LEU A 153 10.86 -2.88 -9.66
N ALA A 154 10.57 -2.94 -10.96
CA ALA A 154 11.36 -3.67 -11.94
C ALA A 154 12.82 -3.20 -11.96
N GLU A 155 13.73 -4.16 -11.98
CA GLU A 155 15.15 -3.89 -12.15
C GLU A 155 15.40 -3.16 -13.49
N GLY A 156 16.30 -2.18 -13.48
CA GLY A 156 16.64 -1.41 -14.67
C GLY A 156 15.54 -0.43 -15.13
N LEU A 157 14.46 -0.24 -14.35
CA LEU A 157 13.37 0.67 -14.70
C LEU A 157 13.89 2.10 -14.92
N HIS A 158 14.77 2.57 -14.02
CA HIS A 158 15.34 3.91 -14.11
C HIS A 158 16.09 4.12 -15.44
N GLU A 159 16.98 3.19 -15.80
CA GLU A 159 17.78 3.22 -17.02
C GLU A 159 16.91 3.10 -18.27
N ARG A 160 15.83 2.30 -18.20
CA ARG A 160 14.86 2.16 -19.29
C ARG A 160 14.12 3.47 -19.53
N LEU A 161 13.65 4.12 -18.47
CA LEU A 161 12.97 5.42 -18.57
C LEU A 161 13.94 6.55 -18.95
N ALA A 162 15.19 6.51 -18.48
CA ALA A 162 16.20 7.50 -18.82
C ALA A 162 16.56 7.50 -20.31
N ARG A 163 16.35 6.39 -21.03
CA ARG A 163 16.55 6.30 -22.48
C ARG A 163 15.34 6.77 -23.29
N HIS A 164 14.19 7.02 -22.66
CA HIS A 164 12.96 7.35 -23.37
C HIS A 164 12.71 8.87 -23.40
N PRO A 165 12.49 9.50 -24.58
CA PRO A 165 12.36 10.96 -24.70
C PRO A 165 11.24 11.57 -23.85
N LEU A 166 10.11 10.88 -23.70
CA LEU A 166 8.95 11.37 -22.93
C LEU A 166 9.25 11.56 -21.44
N THR A 167 10.26 10.88 -20.89
CA THR A 167 10.50 10.80 -19.45
C THR A 167 11.73 11.55 -18.98
N LEU A 168 12.62 11.99 -19.88
CA LEU A 168 13.89 12.66 -19.58
C LEU A 168 13.76 13.81 -18.56
N GLY A 169 12.76 14.68 -18.72
CA GLY A 169 12.56 15.84 -17.84
C GLY A 169 11.88 15.53 -16.50
N ARG A 170 11.45 14.28 -16.27
CA ARG A 170 10.62 13.89 -15.11
C ARG A 170 11.07 12.61 -14.43
N LEU A 171 12.27 12.10 -14.74
CA LEU A 171 12.78 10.84 -14.20
C LEU A 171 12.73 10.79 -12.67
N GLU A 172 13.19 11.85 -11.99
CA GLU A 172 13.17 11.88 -10.53
C GLU A 172 11.75 11.86 -9.96
N ALA A 173 10.81 12.59 -10.58
CA ALA A 173 9.42 12.62 -10.14
C ALA A 173 8.75 11.25 -10.34
N ILE A 174 9.06 10.58 -11.45
CA ILE A 174 8.59 9.23 -11.76
C ILE A 174 9.15 8.21 -10.76
N ASP A 175 10.47 8.21 -10.56
CA ASP A 175 11.14 7.29 -9.64
C ASP A 175 10.58 7.41 -8.21
N ASN A 176 10.42 8.64 -7.74
CA ASN A 176 9.78 8.92 -6.46
C ASN A 176 8.33 8.43 -6.43
N ALA A 177 7.56 8.66 -7.50
CA ALA A 177 6.18 8.21 -7.59
C ALA A 177 6.06 6.68 -7.57
N CYS A 178 6.92 5.96 -8.29
CA CYS A 178 7.00 4.49 -8.28
C CYS A 178 7.24 3.97 -6.86
N LEU A 179 8.31 4.42 -6.19
CA LEU A 179 8.65 3.97 -4.84
C LEU A 179 7.52 4.25 -3.84
N ARG A 180 6.95 5.47 -3.88
CA ARG A 180 5.91 5.88 -2.93
C ARG A 180 4.57 5.23 -3.19
N ALA A 181 4.22 5.02 -4.46
CA ALA A 181 3.00 4.32 -4.83
C ALA A 181 3.10 2.83 -4.50
N ALA A 182 4.22 2.19 -4.80
CA ALA A 182 4.49 0.79 -4.42
C ALA A 182 4.37 0.61 -2.90
N HIS A 183 5.07 1.44 -2.12
CA HIS A 183 4.94 1.49 -0.67
C HIS A 183 3.47 1.64 -0.21
N ALA A 184 2.75 2.64 -0.73
CA ALA A 184 1.38 2.91 -0.32
C ALA A 184 0.41 1.77 -0.70
N LEU A 185 0.64 1.12 -1.84
CA LEU A 185 -0.17 0.02 -2.37
C LEU A 185 0.04 -1.28 -1.59
N LEU A 186 1.28 -1.56 -1.17
CA LEU A 186 1.62 -2.65 -0.27
C LEU A 186 0.90 -2.54 1.07
N LEU A 187 0.72 -1.33 1.59
CA LEU A 187 0.01 -1.11 2.85
C LEU A 187 -1.51 -1.20 2.72
N GLN A 188 -2.07 -1.28 1.51
CA GLN A 188 -3.52 -1.48 1.35
C GLN A 188 -3.89 -2.94 1.56
N GLY A 189 -4.97 -3.23 2.28
CA GLY A 189 -5.48 -4.61 2.40
C GLY A 189 -4.55 -5.56 3.16
N ILE A 190 -3.66 -5.06 4.01
CA ILE A 190 -2.89 -5.90 4.94
C ILE A 190 -3.86 -6.54 5.95
N ASP A 191 -3.83 -7.87 6.01
CA ASP A 191 -4.44 -8.64 7.09
C ASP A 191 -3.37 -8.90 8.16
N ARG A 192 -3.56 -8.32 9.35
CA ARG A 192 -2.59 -8.41 10.46
C ARG A 192 -2.62 -9.76 11.17
N ASP A 193 -3.69 -10.52 11.00
CA ASP A 193 -3.86 -11.82 11.66
C ASP A 193 -3.21 -12.95 10.84
N TRP A 194 -2.76 -12.65 9.62
CA TRP A 194 -2.11 -13.60 8.73
C TRP A 194 -0.58 -13.56 8.89
N SER A 195 0.05 -14.73 8.99
CA SER A 195 1.51 -14.89 8.96
C SER A 195 1.95 -15.88 7.87
N VAL A 196 3.14 -15.65 7.33
CA VAL A 196 3.81 -16.52 6.35
C VAL A 196 5.15 -16.99 6.91
N PRO A 197 5.79 -18.01 6.31
CA PRO A 197 7.16 -18.37 6.63
C PRO A 197 8.08 -17.14 6.57
N VAL A 198 9.05 -17.10 7.49
CA VAL A 198 10.07 -16.06 7.52
C VAL A 198 11.01 -16.25 6.32
N LEU A 199 11.31 -15.15 5.61
CA LEU A 199 12.38 -15.14 4.62
C LEU A 199 13.73 -15.24 5.32
N ASP A 200 14.50 -16.25 4.95
CA ASP A 200 15.80 -16.53 5.55
C ASP A 200 16.98 -16.34 4.57
N SER A 201 16.70 -16.23 3.27
CA SER A 201 17.72 -16.11 2.23
C SER A 201 17.48 -14.96 1.24
N ILE A 202 18.54 -14.58 0.53
CA ILE A 202 18.48 -13.60 -0.55
C ILE A 202 17.62 -14.14 -1.70
N ASP A 203 17.81 -15.42 -2.06
CA ASP A 203 17.13 -16.07 -3.18
C ASP A 203 15.60 -16.06 -2.99
N GLU A 204 15.11 -16.28 -1.77
CA GLU A 204 13.67 -16.19 -1.47
C GLU A 204 13.13 -14.76 -1.65
N LEU A 205 13.88 -13.74 -1.25
CA LEU A 205 13.45 -12.35 -1.44
C LEU A 205 13.44 -11.98 -2.93
N VAL A 206 14.46 -12.42 -3.69
CA VAL A 206 14.54 -12.22 -5.14
C VAL A 206 13.35 -12.90 -5.82
N ASP A 207 13.05 -14.15 -5.46
CA ASP A 207 11.89 -14.86 -6.00
C ASP A 207 10.58 -14.13 -5.69
N ILE A 208 10.41 -13.58 -4.50
CA ILE A 208 9.23 -12.77 -4.17
C ILE A 208 9.17 -11.45 -4.96
N ALA A 209 10.32 -10.81 -5.21
CA ALA A 209 10.38 -9.60 -6.02
C ALA A 209 10.05 -9.85 -7.50
N GLU A 210 10.49 -10.98 -8.02
CA GLU A 210 10.32 -11.33 -9.43
C GLU A 210 9.01 -12.06 -9.71
N ASN A 211 8.62 -13.02 -8.87
CA ASN A 211 7.53 -13.96 -9.11
C ASN A 211 6.42 -13.88 -8.04
N GLY A 212 6.73 -13.33 -6.87
CA GLY A 212 5.79 -13.22 -5.75
C GLY A 212 4.55 -12.40 -6.06
N THR A 213 3.47 -12.72 -5.34
CA THR A 213 2.18 -12.01 -5.47
C THR A 213 2.10 -10.81 -4.54
N ILE A 214 1.23 -9.83 -4.83
CA ILE A 214 0.96 -8.72 -3.90
C ILE A 214 0.45 -9.22 -2.53
N VAL A 215 -0.24 -10.36 -2.50
CA VAL A 215 -0.74 -10.98 -1.26
C VAL A 215 0.42 -11.49 -0.41
N GLU A 216 1.37 -12.19 -1.02
CA GLU A 216 2.59 -12.66 -0.36
C GLU A 216 3.43 -11.50 0.18
N TRP A 217 3.66 -10.47 -0.64
CA TRP A 217 4.28 -9.23 -0.20
C TRP A 217 3.57 -8.62 1.02
N ARG A 218 2.23 -8.54 0.98
CA ARG A 218 1.41 -8.03 2.08
C ARG A 218 1.51 -8.86 3.34
N HIS A 219 1.71 -10.17 3.25
CA HIS A 219 1.92 -11.01 4.42
C HIS A 219 3.26 -10.72 5.11
N HIS A 220 4.34 -10.56 4.35
CA HIS A 220 5.61 -10.11 4.93
C HIS A 220 5.48 -8.72 5.54
N MET A 221 4.74 -7.81 4.90
CA MET A 221 4.46 -6.50 5.48
C MET A 221 3.57 -6.59 6.72
N ALA A 222 2.63 -7.52 6.79
CA ALA A 222 1.81 -7.76 7.98
C ALA A 222 2.70 -8.09 9.20
N MET A 223 3.67 -8.99 9.02
CA MET A 223 4.65 -9.34 10.06
C MET A 223 5.48 -8.12 10.50
N VAL A 224 5.92 -7.28 9.56
CA VAL A 224 6.61 -6.02 9.88
C VAL A 224 5.71 -5.06 10.66
N THR A 225 4.46 -4.88 10.23
CA THR A 225 3.51 -4.00 10.93
C THR A 225 3.11 -4.51 12.31
N ALA A 226 3.15 -5.83 12.52
CA ALA A 226 2.89 -6.45 13.81
C ALA A 226 4.06 -6.22 14.79
N SER A 227 5.29 -6.23 14.30
CA SER A 227 6.47 -5.89 15.10
C SER A 227 7.65 -5.38 14.27
N ALA A 228 7.78 -4.06 14.19
CA ALA A 228 8.85 -3.40 13.42
C ALA A 228 10.25 -3.53 14.07
N TRP A 229 10.30 -4.01 15.31
CA TRP A 229 11.52 -4.24 16.10
C TRP A 229 11.88 -5.72 16.23
N ALA A 230 11.09 -6.63 15.66
CA ALA A 230 11.39 -8.06 15.70
C ALA A 230 12.67 -8.40 14.92
N PRO A 231 13.38 -9.49 15.29
CA PRO A 231 14.56 -9.97 14.56
C PRO A 231 14.32 -10.18 13.07
N TYR A 232 13.12 -10.67 12.72
CA TYR A 232 12.69 -10.84 11.33
C TYR A 232 12.81 -9.55 10.51
N THR A 233 12.40 -8.41 11.08
CA THR A 233 12.44 -7.11 10.41
C THR A 233 13.87 -6.65 10.15
N GLY A 234 14.80 -6.92 11.09
CA GLY A 234 16.23 -6.68 10.89
C GLY A 234 16.80 -7.55 9.77
N ARG A 235 16.51 -8.86 9.82
CA ARG A 235 16.93 -9.82 8.79
C ARG A 235 16.44 -9.43 7.40
N LEU A 236 15.18 -8.98 7.30
CA LEU A 236 14.58 -8.56 6.03
C LEU A 236 15.30 -7.35 5.40
N VAL A 237 15.79 -6.40 6.22
CA VAL A 237 16.61 -5.28 5.73
C VAL A 237 17.97 -5.75 5.22
N GLU A 238 18.61 -6.68 5.93
CA GLU A 238 19.91 -7.24 5.55
C GLU A 238 19.82 -7.95 4.20
N ILE A 239 18.88 -8.90 4.04
CA ILE A 239 18.72 -9.63 2.78
C ILE A 239 18.32 -8.70 1.62
N ALA A 240 17.53 -7.65 1.89
CA ALA A 240 17.15 -6.69 0.87
C ALA A 240 18.30 -5.79 0.43
N ALA A 241 19.20 -5.42 1.34
CA ALA A 241 20.41 -4.65 0.98
C ALA A 241 21.37 -5.48 0.10
N GLU A 242 21.38 -6.80 0.26
CA GLU A 242 22.27 -7.73 -0.43
C GLU A 242 21.67 -8.31 -1.72
N SER A 243 20.37 -8.13 -1.99
CA SER A 243 19.67 -8.80 -3.10
C SER A 243 19.94 -8.23 -4.49
N GLY A 244 20.56 -7.05 -4.60
CA GLY A 244 20.72 -6.38 -5.90
C GLY A 244 19.45 -5.71 -6.44
N HIS A 245 18.34 -5.69 -5.69
CA HIS A 245 17.09 -5.02 -6.07
C HIS A 245 16.88 -3.72 -5.26
N PRO A 246 17.49 -2.58 -5.67
CA PRO A 246 17.52 -1.37 -4.88
C PRO A 246 16.13 -0.75 -4.63
N HIS A 247 15.19 -0.86 -5.58
CA HIS A 247 13.83 -0.35 -5.40
C HIS A 247 13.03 -1.16 -4.37
N ALA A 248 13.10 -2.49 -4.43
CA ALA A 248 12.46 -3.35 -3.44
C ALA A 248 13.04 -3.09 -2.04
N ALA A 249 14.37 -3.01 -1.93
CA ALA A 249 15.06 -2.69 -0.69
C ALA A 249 14.64 -1.32 -0.12
N ALA A 250 14.55 -0.29 -0.97
CA ALA A 250 14.12 1.04 -0.58
C ALA A 250 12.68 1.05 -0.05
N VAL A 251 11.77 0.28 -0.67
CA VAL A 251 10.38 0.16 -0.22
C VAL A 251 10.28 -0.57 1.11
N ILE A 252 10.97 -1.70 1.27
CA ILE A 252 11.04 -2.45 2.53
C ILE A 252 11.55 -1.55 3.66
N ALA A 253 12.69 -0.89 3.46
CA ALA A 253 13.27 0.01 4.45
C ALA A 253 12.32 1.15 4.82
N ALA A 254 11.62 1.72 3.83
CA ALA A 254 10.66 2.79 4.08
C ALA A 254 9.44 2.34 4.91
N ILE A 255 8.92 1.13 4.67
CA ILE A 255 7.81 0.57 5.45
C ILE A 255 8.27 0.33 6.90
N ILE A 256 9.44 -0.27 7.08
CA ILE A 256 10.02 -0.55 8.41
C ILE A 256 10.22 0.73 9.20
N ASP A 257 10.84 1.75 8.59
CA ASP A 257 11.05 3.05 9.22
C ASP A 257 9.72 3.69 9.64
N LEU A 258 8.70 3.66 8.77
CA LEU A 258 7.37 4.19 9.08
C LEU A 258 6.74 3.49 10.29
N CYS A 259 6.82 2.16 10.35
CA CYS A 259 6.28 1.40 11.46
C CYS A 259 7.03 1.69 12.77
N ARG A 260 8.36 1.83 12.72
CA ARG A 260 9.17 2.21 13.90
C ARG A 260 8.80 3.60 14.41
N ASP A 261 8.65 4.58 13.52
CA ASP A 261 8.24 5.94 13.87
C ASP A 261 6.83 5.98 14.51
N GLN A 262 5.91 5.15 14.01
CA GLN A 262 4.57 4.99 14.57
C GLN A 262 4.62 4.36 15.97
N SER A 263 5.31 3.23 16.16
CA SER A 263 5.46 2.58 17.47
C SER A 263 6.12 3.50 18.52
N ALA A 264 7.11 4.30 18.12
CA ALA A 264 7.76 5.26 18.99
C ALA A 264 6.80 6.39 19.43
N THR A 265 5.92 6.83 18.53
CA THR A 265 4.90 7.85 18.83
C THR A 265 3.79 7.30 19.72
N GLU A 266 3.41 6.03 19.54
CA GLU A 266 2.34 5.37 20.29
C GLU A 266 2.78 4.90 21.68
N GLY A 267 4.08 4.97 21.99
CA GLY A 267 4.63 4.57 23.29
C GLY A 267 4.63 3.06 23.49
N ASP A 268 4.89 2.31 22.42
CA ASP A 268 4.99 0.86 22.45
C ASP A 268 6.14 0.42 23.39
N PRO A 269 5.87 -0.38 24.44
CA PRO A 269 6.88 -0.75 25.43
C PRO A 269 8.11 -1.43 24.83
N VAL A 270 8.00 -2.12 23.69
CA VAL A 270 9.15 -2.74 23.01
C VAL A 270 10.13 -1.69 22.45
N ALA A 271 9.62 -0.55 21.96
CA ALA A 271 10.46 0.59 21.56
C ALA A 271 11.11 1.27 22.78
N HIS A 272 10.47 1.19 23.94
CA HIS A 272 10.98 1.73 25.21
C HIS A 272 11.98 0.80 25.90
N ASP A 273 11.90 -0.52 25.72
CA ASP A 273 12.79 -1.53 26.30
C ASP A 273 14.07 -1.77 25.49
N MET A 274 14.08 -1.48 24.18
CA MET A 274 15.28 -1.55 23.33
C MET A 274 16.32 -0.46 23.66
N ALA A 275 15.88 0.74 24.08
CA ALA A 275 16.77 1.83 24.48
C ALA A 275 17.63 1.52 25.74
N PRO A 276 17.09 0.91 26.81
CA PRO A 276 17.89 0.43 27.94
C PRO A 276 18.72 -0.82 27.63
N LEU A 277 18.29 -1.72 26.74
CA LEU A 277 19.09 -2.89 26.35
C LEU A 277 20.35 -2.52 25.56
N ALA A 278 20.27 -1.50 24.70
CA ALA A 278 21.42 -0.88 24.07
C ALA A 278 22.43 -0.34 25.11
N ALA A 279 21.94 0.39 26.11
CA ALA A 279 22.75 0.94 27.20
C ALA A 279 23.34 -0.12 28.16
N LEU A 280 22.72 -1.29 28.29
CA LEU A 280 23.17 -2.40 29.14
C LEU A 280 24.15 -3.35 28.44
N SER A 281 24.14 -3.42 27.11
CA SER A 281 25.02 -4.34 26.34
C SER A 281 26.49 -3.90 26.27
N GLY A 282 26.81 -2.65 26.61
CA GLY A 282 28.16 -2.08 26.45
C GLY A 282 28.61 -1.94 24.99
N ALA A 283 27.71 -2.19 24.03
CA ALA A 283 27.97 -1.98 22.61
C ALA A 283 28.26 -0.48 22.36
N PRO A 284 29.33 -0.14 21.61
CA PRO A 284 29.63 1.26 21.28
C PRO A 284 28.44 1.89 20.55
N ASP A 285 28.19 3.18 20.77
CA ASP A 285 27.04 3.93 20.21
C ASP A 285 26.84 3.73 18.69
N THR A 286 27.92 3.41 17.96
CA THR A 286 27.92 3.04 16.53
C THR A 286 27.16 1.75 16.23
N GLU A 287 27.23 0.75 17.10
CA GLU A 287 26.57 -0.55 16.90
C GLU A 287 25.06 -0.46 17.20
N VAL A 288 24.69 0.36 18.20
CA VAL A 288 23.31 0.74 18.50
C VAL A 288 22.74 1.63 17.39
N ALA A 289 23.53 2.57 16.87
CA ALA A 289 23.18 3.38 15.71
C ALA A 289 22.99 2.51 14.45
N ARG A 290 23.79 1.46 14.29
CA ARG A 290 23.62 0.44 13.23
C ARG A 290 22.32 -0.33 13.38
N TRP A 291 21.97 -0.80 14.57
CA TRP A 291 20.70 -1.49 14.86
C TRP A 291 19.48 -0.59 14.68
N ALA A 292 19.61 0.70 15.01
CA ALA A 292 18.58 1.71 14.77
C ALA A 292 18.55 2.22 13.32
N GLY A 293 19.42 1.72 12.42
CA GLY A 293 19.51 2.16 11.03
C GLY A 293 19.98 3.62 10.85
N ALA A 294 20.63 4.20 11.86
CA ALA A 294 21.12 5.58 11.85
C ALA A 294 22.45 5.77 11.08
N ASP A 295 23.26 4.71 10.94
CA ASP A 295 24.58 4.76 10.28
C ASP A 295 24.55 4.48 8.77
N ALA A 296 23.42 4.02 8.23
CA ALA A 296 23.27 3.91 6.78
C ALA A 296 23.01 5.32 6.20
N PRO A 297 23.72 5.75 5.13
CA PRO A 297 23.43 7.01 4.47
C PRO A 297 21.95 7.02 4.08
N ARG A 298 21.17 7.89 4.71
CA ARG A 298 19.74 8.02 4.44
C ARG A 298 19.57 8.24 2.94
N PRO A 299 18.81 7.37 2.25
CA PRO A 299 18.60 7.53 0.82
C PRO A 299 18.08 8.94 0.51
N ALA A 300 18.52 9.54 -0.59
CA ALA A 300 18.18 10.92 -0.95
C ALA A 300 16.65 11.17 -0.97
N TYR A 301 15.84 10.14 -1.25
CA TYR A 301 14.37 10.24 -1.21
C TYR A 301 13.82 10.59 0.17
N ARG A 302 14.49 10.23 1.28
CA ARG A 302 14.04 10.50 2.67
C ARG A 302 14.03 12.00 3.00
N ARG A 303 14.96 12.80 2.42
CA ARG A 303 14.98 14.27 2.63
C ARG A 303 13.74 14.96 2.04
N LYS A 304 13.07 14.31 1.08
CA LYS A 304 11.83 14.78 0.43
C LYS A 304 10.54 14.21 1.04
N TRP A 305 10.66 13.30 2.03
CA TRP A 305 9.54 12.62 2.72
C TRP A 305 9.15 13.28 4.06
N ALA A 306 9.49 14.54 4.27
CA ALA A 306 8.99 15.25 5.45
C ALA A 306 7.45 15.25 5.43
N PRO A 307 6.77 14.74 6.48
CA PRO A 307 5.32 14.73 6.51
C PRO A 307 4.78 16.14 6.28
N SER A 308 3.78 16.24 5.40
CA SER A 308 3.14 17.52 5.10
C SER A 308 2.71 18.17 6.41
N ARG A 309 2.71 19.51 6.49
CA ARG A 309 2.27 20.22 7.70
C ARG A 309 0.87 19.77 8.15
N ARG A 310 0.05 19.32 7.22
CA ARG A 310 -1.30 18.77 7.48
C ARG A 310 -1.25 17.39 8.13
N MET A 311 -0.39 16.48 7.65
CA MET A 311 -0.16 15.18 8.29
C MET A 311 0.44 15.33 9.69
N ARG A 312 1.41 16.23 9.87
CA ARG A 312 1.95 16.53 11.22
C ARG A 312 0.87 16.98 12.18
N ARG A 313 0.03 17.94 11.79
CA ARG A 313 -1.10 18.40 12.61
C ARG A 313 -2.14 17.31 12.88
N ALA A 314 -2.43 16.45 11.89
CA ALA A 314 -3.36 15.35 12.07
C ALA A 314 -2.81 14.29 13.04
N SER A 315 -1.52 13.96 12.94
CA SER A 315 -0.83 13.06 13.88
C SER A 315 -0.75 13.67 15.28
N GLU A 316 -0.45 14.97 15.41
CA GLU A 316 -0.47 15.70 16.69
C GLU A 316 -1.88 15.70 17.33
N GLN A 317 -2.93 15.91 16.53
CA GLN A 317 -4.31 15.86 16.99
C GLN A 317 -4.76 14.45 17.39
N ALA A 318 -4.34 13.42 16.65
CA ALA A 318 -4.61 12.03 16.98
C ALA A 318 -3.90 11.62 18.27
N ALA A 319 -2.62 11.98 18.43
CA ALA A 319 -1.85 11.76 19.65
C ALA A 319 -2.48 12.46 20.85
N ALA A 320 -2.95 13.70 20.69
CA ALA A 320 -3.67 14.43 21.73
C ALA A 320 -4.97 13.74 22.16
N MET A 321 -5.79 13.24 21.21
CA MET A 321 -7.00 12.50 21.54
C MET A 321 -6.72 11.18 22.26
N VAL A 322 -5.67 10.46 21.86
CA VAL A 322 -5.28 9.20 22.52
C VAL A 322 -4.81 9.47 23.95
N ALA A 323 -3.99 10.50 24.15
CA ALA A 323 -3.55 10.95 25.47
C ALA A 323 -4.73 11.35 26.37
N GLU A 324 -5.71 12.09 25.82
CA GLU A 324 -6.91 12.48 26.56
C GLU A 324 -7.77 11.26 26.97
N ARG A 325 -7.99 10.31 26.05
CA ARG A 325 -8.73 9.07 26.35
C ARG A 325 -8.02 8.22 27.42
N ARG A 326 -6.68 8.19 27.40
CA ARG A 326 -5.89 7.49 28.43
C ARG A 326 -6.04 8.17 29.79
N ALA A 327 -5.92 9.49 29.85
CA ALA A 327 -6.13 10.26 31.09
C ALA A 327 -7.55 10.08 31.67
N GLN A 328 -8.57 10.05 30.81
CA GLN A 328 -9.96 9.81 31.23
C GLN A 328 -10.14 8.39 31.82
N ARG A 329 -9.52 7.37 31.21
CA ARG A 329 -9.55 5.99 31.73
C ARG A 329 -8.85 5.87 33.08
N GLU A 330 -7.70 6.51 33.24
CA GLU A 330 -6.95 6.53 34.50
C GLU A 330 -7.72 7.27 35.61
N ALA A 331 -8.36 8.39 35.29
CA ALA A 331 -9.22 9.12 36.23
C ALA A 331 -10.46 8.29 36.65
N ALA A 332 -11.06 7.55 35.72
CA ALA A 332 -12.17 6.66 36.01
C ALA A 332 -11.75 5.47 36.90
N ALA A 333 -10.57 4.90 36.67
CA ALA A 333 -9.99 3.85 37.52
C ALA A 333 -9.72 4.35 38.94
N ARG A 334 -9.13 5.55 39.09
CA ARG A 334 -8.90 6.18 40.41
C ARG A 334 -10.20 6.44 41.17
N ARG A 335 -11.27 6.90 40.49
CA ARG A 335 -12.60 7.10 41.12
C ARG A 335 -13.23 5.79 41.60
N LYS A 336 -13.04 4.68 40.88
CA LYS A 336 -13.52 3.35 41.33
C LYS A 336 -12.78 2.89 42.59
N ASN A 337 -11.45 3.06 42.65
CA ASN A 337 -10.65 2.68 43.82
C ASN A 337 -10.96 3.50 45.08
N LEU A 338 -11.36 4.76 44.95
CA LEU A 338 -11.78 5.59 46.09
C LEU A 338 -13.17 5.19 46.64
N ARG A 339 -14.04 4.59 45.82
CA ARG A 339 -15.35 4.09 46.26
C ARG A 339 -15.29 2.70 46.91
N SER A 340 -14.19 1.98 46.77
CA SER A 340 -14.00 0.65 47.37
C SER A 340 -13.37 0.66 48.76
N ILE A 341 -13.18 1.83 49.39
CA ILE A 341 -12.81 1.89 50.81
C ILE A 341 -14.06 1.54 51.62
N PRO A 342 -14.14 0.37 52.28
CA PRO A 342 -15.33 -0.02 53.02
C PRO A 342 -15.47 0.92 54.21
N GLY A 343 -16.60 1.62 54.30
CA GLY A 343 -16.97 2.39 55.47
C GLY A 343 -16.88 1.49 56.70
N GLY A 344 -15.86 1.72 57.53
CA GLY A 344 -15.65 1.02 58.79
C GLY A 344 -16.93 1.15 59.62
N ARG A 345 -17.62 0.02 59.80
CA ARG A 345 -18.74 -0.11 60.72
C ARG A 345 -18.27 0.31 62.11
N SER A 346 -18.67 1.51 62.53
CA SER A 346 -18.62 1.95 63.91
C SER A 346 -19.43 0.96 64.76
N ARG A 347 -18.73 0.07 65.47
CA ARG A 347 -19.34 -0.79 66.50
C ARG A 347 -19.74 0.12 67.66
N ARG A 348 -21.05 0.32 67.81
CA ARG A 348 -21.68 0.75 69.06
C ARG A 348 -21.28 -0.24 70.16
N ALA A 349 -20.54 0.22 71.16
CA ALA A 349 -20.50 -0.42 72.46
C ALA A 349 -21.69 0.11 73.27
N ALA A 350 -22.55 -0.81 73.68
CA ALA A 350 -23.59 -0.57 74.66
C ALA A 350 -22.95 -0.62 76.06
N VAL A 351 -23.30 0.36 76.90
CA VAL A 351 -23.37 0.26 78.37
C VAL A 351 -24.72 0.84 78.76
#